data_AF-A0A139DD80-F1
#
_entry.id   AF-A0A139DD80-F1
#
_cell.length_a   1.000
_cell.length_b   1.000
_cell.length_c   1.000
_cell.angle_alpha   90.00
_cell.angle_beta   90.00
_cell.angle_gamma   90.00
#
_symmetry.space_group_name_H-M   'P 1'
#
loop_
_entity.id
_entity.type
_entity.pdbx_description
1 polymer ?
#
loop_
_entity_poly.entity_id
_entity_poly.type
_entity_poly.pdbx_seq_one_letter_code
_entity_poly.pdbx_strand_id
1 'polypeptide(L)'
;LETDPDLIAERLIGAFRDITGYAGDVSEQIAHRWLYARSTDGACPGYLWDSSEGLGLAGDWLAGGRVEGAWESAARLVAAMKDD
;
A
#
# COMPACT_ATOMS: atom_id res chain seq x y z
N LEU A 1 -20.78 2.62 -1.22
CA LEU A 1 -19.50 2.19 -0.63
C LEU A 1 -18.55 3.38 -0.57
N GLU A 2 -18.98 4.48 0.05
CA GLU A 2 -18.14 5.64 0.39
C GLU A 2 -18.65 6.13 1.74
N THR A 3 -17.79 6.15 2.76
CA THR A 3 -18.14 6.76 4.05
C THR A 3 -17.65 8.19 4.03
N ASP A 4 -18.43 9.11 4.62
CA ASP A 4 -18.07 10.51 4.78
C ASP A 4 -16.69 10.65 5.47
N PRO A 5 -15.72 11.38 4.87
CA PRO A 5 -14.39 11.59 5.47
C PRO A 5 -14.45 12.26 6.84
N ASP A 6 -15.40 13.17 7.10
CA ASP A 6 -15.51 13.86 8.39
C ASP A 6 -15.94 12.88 9.49
N LEU A 7 -16.89 12.00 9.18
CA LEU A 7 -17.31 10.93 10.08
C LEU A 7 -16.16 9.96 10.40
N ILE A 8 -15.31 9.65 9.42
CA ILE A 8 -14.13 8.79 9.65
C ILE A 8 -13.09 9.52 10.51
N ALA A 9 -12.85 10.81 10.26
CA ALA A 9 -11.94 11.61 11.07
C ALA A 9 -12.39 11.65 12.54
N GLU A 10 -13.67 11.94 12.81
CA GLU A 10 -14.25 11.95 14.15
C GLU A 10 -14.03 10.62 14.89
N ARG A 11 -14.28 9.49 14.21
CA ARG A 11 -14.10 8.14 14.79
C ARG A 11 -12.64 7.84 15.13
N LEU A 12 -11.72 8.19 14.23
CA LEU A 12 -10.28 7.95 14.44
C LEU A 12 -9.72 8.85 15.56
N ILE A 13 -10.16 10.10 15.64
CA ILE A 13 -9.81 11.02 16.74
C ILE A 13 -10.35 10.48 18.07
N GLY A 14 -11.60 10.02 18.11
CA GLY A 14 -12.19 9.38 19.30
C GLY A 14 -11.35 8.19 19.78
N ALA A 15 -11.05 7.24 18.88
CA ALA A 15 -10.22 6.09 19.22
C ALA A 15 -8.80 6.48 19.69
N PHE A 16 -8.19 7.50 19.09
CA PHE A 16 -6.91 8.02 19.54
C PHE A 16 -6.98 8.58 20.97
N ARG A 17 -8.03 9.34 21.30
CA ARG A 17 -8.24 9.88 22.65
C ARG A 17 -8.44 8.76 23.68
N ASP A 18 -9.21 7.73 23.33
CA ASP A 18 -9.45 6.58 24.21
C ASP A 18 -8.15 5.84 24.57
N ILE A 19 -7.24 5.69 23.60
CA ILE A 19 -5.95 5.00 23.79
C ILE A 19 -4.94 5.88 24.55
N THR A 20 -4.90 7.17 24.25
CA THR A 20 -3.82 8.07 24.71
C THR A 20 -4.18 8.92 25.93
N GLY A 21 -5.47 9.09 26.22
CA GLY A 21 -5.97 10.07 27.20
C GLY A 21 -5.80 11.53 26.74
N TYR A 22 -5.45 11.78 25.48
CA TYR A 22 -5.28 13.13 24.96
C TYR A 22 -6.59 13.92 25.01
N ALA A 23 -6.59 15.07 25.69
CA ALA A 23 -7.76 15.92 25.89
C ALA A 23 -7.64 17.29 25.19
N GLY A 24 -6.63 17.49 24.35
CA GLY A 24 -6.43 18.74 23.62
C GLY A 24 -7.36 18.89 22.41
N ASP A 25 -7.42 20.12 21.92
CA ASP A 25 -8.14 20.47 20.71
C ASP A 25 -7.38 20.03 19.45
N VAL A 26 -8.11 19.59 18.44
CA VAL A 26 -7.55 19.25 17.13
C VAL A 26 -7.54 20.51 16.28
N SER A 27 -6.35 21.00 15.94
CA SER A 27 -6.19 22.22 15.12
C SER A 27 -6.38 21.96 13.63
N GLU A 28 -6.11 20.74 13.17
CA GLU A 28 -6.20 20.34 11.77
C GLU A 28 -6.50 18.83 11.67
N GLN A 29 -7.36 18.45 10.73
CA GLN A 29 -7.70 17.04 10.45
C GLN A 29 -7.86 16.82 8.95
N ILE A 30 -7.31 15.71 8.45
CA ILE A 30 -7.45 15.28 7.06
C ILE A 30 -7.69 13.77 7.06
N ALA A 31 -8.82 13.34 6.50
CA ALA A 31 -9.08 11.92 6.25
C ALA A 31 -8.77 11.57 4.80
N HIS A 32 -8.07 10.46 4.58
CA HIS A 32 -7.75 9.95 3.25
C HIS A 32 -8.09 8.46 3.13
N ARG A 33 -8.69 8.06 2.01
CA ARG A 33 -9.07 6.67 1.73
C ARG A 33 -8.15 6.03 0.69
N TRP A 34 -7.28 5.15 1.16
CA TRP A 34 -6.41 4.33 0.32
C TRP A 34 -7.13 3.04 -0.10
N LEU A 35 -7.75 3.01 -1.27
CA LEU A 35 -8.50 1.83 -1.74
C LEU A 35 -7.63 0.58 -1.88
N TYR A 36 -6.36 0.77 -2.26
CA TYR A 36 -5.37 -0.29 -2.44
C TYR A 36 -4.15 -0.05 -1.54
N ALA A 37 -4.40 0.17 -0.24
CA ALA A 37 -3.35 0.56 0.73
C ALA A 37 -2.33 -0.53 1.00
N ARG A 38 -2.79 -1.78 0.99
CA ARG A 38 -1.99 -2.97 1.29
C ARG A 38 -2.57 -4.13 0.51
N SER A 39 -1.70 -4.83 -0.18
CA SER A 39 -2.04 -6.11 -0.82
C SER A 39 -2.38 -7.16 0.23
N THR A 40 -3.40 -7.96 -0.05
CA THR A 40 -3.79 -9.12 0.77
C THR A 40 -3.10 -10.38 0.26
N ASP A 41 -3.10 -11.44 1.07
CA ASP A 41 -2.39 -12.69 0.78
C ASP A 41 -2.70 -13.20 -0.64
N GLY A 42 -1.62 -13.46 -1.39
CA GLY A 42 -1.64 -13.93 -2.76
C GLY A 42 -0.27 -14.46 -3.16
N ALA A 43 -0.15 -15.02 -4.36
CA ALA A 43 1.15 -15.47 -4.87
C ALA A 43 2.12 -14.28 -4.94
N CYS A 44 3.30 -14.43 -4.33
CA CYS A 44 4.39 -13.44 -4.36
C CYS A 44 5.55 -13.96 -5.23
N PRO A 45 5.40 -14.02 -6.57
CA PRO A 45 6.43 -14.56 -7.47
C PRO A 45 7.70 -13.69 -7.55
N GLY A 46 7.69 -12.49 -6.97
CA GLY A 46 8.73 -11.49 -7.07
C GLY A 46 8.42 -10.49 -8.19
N TYR A 47 8.27 -10.97 -9.42
CA TYR A 47 7.90 -10.18 -10.60
C TYR A 47 7.16 -11.07 -11.61
N LEU A 48 6.60 -10.47 -12.66
CA LEU A 48 6.12 -11.21 -13.84
C LEU A 48 6.80 -10.64 -15.08
N TRP A 49 7.28 -11.51 -15.96
CA TRP A 49 7.93 -11.15 -17.21
C TRP A 49 7.42 -12.04 -18.33
N ASP A 50 6.86 -11.40 -19.36
CA ASP A 50 6.50 -12.03 -20.62
C ASP A 50 7.46 -11.54 -21.70
N SER A 51 8.45 -12.38 -22.03
CA SER A 51 9.48 -12.06 -23.01
C SER A 51 8.98 -12.04 -24.45
N SER A 52 7.88 -12.74 -24.73
CA SER A 52 7.30 -12.79 -26.08
C SER A 52 6.65 -11.46 -26.46
N GLU A 53 6.02 -10.79 -25.49
CA GLU A 53 5.37 -9.49 -25.66
C GLU A 53 6.22 -8.32 -25.14
N GLY A 54 7.35 -8.60 -24.50
CA GLY A 54 8.20 -7.60 -23.86
C GLY A 54 7.52 -6.89 -22.69
N LEU A 55 6.62 -7.56 -21.97
CA LEU A 55 5.77 -6.97 -20.92
C LEU A 55 6.19 -7.45 -19.53
N GLY A 56 6.47 -6.50 -18.63
CA GLY A 56 6.84 -6.78 -17.25
C GLY A 56 5.91 -6.15 -16.23
N LEU A 57 5.63 -6.87 -15.14
CA LEU A 57 4.88 -6.36 -13.99
C LEU A 57 5.75 -6.43 -12.73
N ALA A 58 5.79 -5.30 -12.04
CA ALA A 58 6.43 -5.16 -10.73
C ALA A 58 5.49 -4.41 -9.77
N GLY A 59 5.60 -4.71 -8.48
CA GLY A 59 4.78 -4.10 -7.45
C GLY A 59 5.02 -4.74 -6.09
N ASP A 60 4.66 -4.02 -5.02
CA ASP A 60 4.75 -4.51 -3.64
C ASP A 60 4.01 -5.84 -3.46
N TRP A 61 2.84 -5.96 -4.08
CA TRP A 61 1.98 -7.14 -4.03
C TRP A 61 2.59 -8.41 -4.62
N LEU A 62 3.63 -8.28 -5.45
CA LEU A 62 4.37 -9.41 -6.00
C LEU A 62 5.50 -9.87 -5.06
N ALA A 63 5.83 -9.09 -4.03
CA ALA A 63 7.01 -9.32 -3.18
C ALA A 63 6.77 -8.87 -1.71
N GLY A 64 5.68 -9.32 -1.08
CA GLY A 64 5.49 -9.18 0.37
C GLY A 64 4.80 -7.89 0.85
N GLY A 65 4.23 -7.09 -0.05
CA GLY A 65 3.25 -6.04 0.26
C GLY A 65 3.79 -4.86 1.06
N ARG A 66 5.10 -4.63 1.02
CA ARG A 66 5.78 -3.49 1.66
C ARG A 66 6.58 -2.70 0.63
N VAL A 67 7.07 -1.53 1.05
CA VAL A 67 7.98 -0.69 0.25
C VAL A 67 9.20 -1.46 -0.25
N GLU A 68 9.80 -2.26 0.63
CA GLU A 68 10.92 -3.16 0.29
C GLU A 68 10.56 -4.12 -0.85
N GLY A 69 9.37 -4.72 -0.77
CA GLY A 69 8.82 -5.58 -1.82
C GLY A 69 8.66 -4.88 -3.16
N ALA A 70 8.14 -3.65 -3.17
CA ALA A 70 8.02 -2.88 -4.42
C ALA A 70 9.37 -2.69 -5.10
N TRP A 71 10.40 -2.36 -4.31
CA TRP A 71 11.75 -2.17 -4.81
C TRP A 71 12.37 -3.48 -5.30
N GLU A 72 12.28 -4.55 -4.51
CA GLU A 72 12.82 -5.87 -4.87
C GLU A 72 12.16 -6.44 -6.12
N SER A 73 10.84 -6.28 -6.23
CA SER A 73 10.05 -6.69 -7.40
C SER A 73 10.57 -6.03 -8.67
N ALA A 74 10.75 -4.71 -8.64
CA ALA A 74 11.26 -3.96 -9.79
C ALA A 74 12.71 -4.30 -10.11
N ALA A 75 13.58 -4.41 -9.10
CA ALA A 75 14.99 -4.75 -9.28
C ALA A 75 15.16 -6.11 -9.94
N ARG A 76 14.38 -7.11 -9.50
CA ARG A 76 14.41 -8.47 -10.06
C ARG A 76 13.86 -8.53 -11.48
N LEU A 77 12.80 -7.77 -11.78
CA LEU A 77 12.27 -7.67 -13.14
C LEU A 77 13.31 -7.10 -14.10
N VAL A 78 13.97 -6.01 -13.73
CA VAL A 78 15.01 -5.38 -14.56
C VAL A 78 16.22 -6.31 -14.78
N ALA A 79 16.58 -7.11 -13.78
CA ALA A 79 17.61 -8.13 -13.96
C ALA A 79 17.19 -9.19 -14.98
N ALA A 80 15.97 -9.72 -14.87
CA ALA A 80 15.44 -10.72 -15.80
C ALA A 80 15.38 -10.22 -17.24
N MET A 81 14.99 -8.96 -17.45
CA MET A 81 14.96 -8.33 -18.79
C MET A 81 16.34 -8.19 -19.45
N LYS A 82 17.43 -8.18 -18.66
CA LYS A 82 18.80 -8.03 -19.18
C LYS A 82 19.45 -9.35 -19.54
N ASP A 83 18.96 -10.44 -18.94
CA ASP A 83 19.48 -11.79 -19.11
C ASP A 83 18.79 -12.53 -20.28
N ASP A 84 17.73 -11.95 -20.84
CA ASP A 84 17.01 -12.38 -22.06
C ASP A 84 17.63 -11.77 -23.34
#